data_AF-A0A3N5EYB2-F1
#
_entry.id   AF-A0A3N5EYB2-F1
#
_cell.length_a   1.000
_cell.length_b   1.000
_cell.length_c   1.000
_cell.angle_alpha   90.00
_cell.angle_beta   90.00
_cell.angle_gamma   90.00
#
_symmetry.space_group_name_H-M   'P 1'
#
loop_
_entity.id
_entity.type
_entity.pdbx_description
1 polymer ?
#
loop_
_entity_poly.entity_id
_entity_poly.type
_entity_poly.pdbx_seq_one_letter_code
_entity_poly.pdbx_strand_id
1 'polypeptide(L)'
;MQSLLTINGGSSSLKFAVFSTGADLRRRIAGRIERIGASDATLVATDAKGHPAASLEIGTADHAHAAERLAEWLSTQPDLLPIAAVGHRIVHGGIRLTTHQRVTPALLEELRANRSLDLAHLPQEIAMIEVLERHWPGMPQMACFDTAFHRDLPRVSQLLPIPRTYIDAGIRRLGFHGLSYEYLLGELRRVAGDAADGRVILAHLGSGASLAAVRHGKSVDTSMGFTPLGGIVMSTRSGDLDPGVVTYIARTENLDADAIEHLLSQRSGLLG
;
A
#
# COMPACT_ATOMS: atom_id res chain seq x y z
N MET A 1 2.12 0.57 28.80
CA MET A 1 2.20 -0.16 27.52
C MET A 1 0.91 0.10 26.77
N GLN A 2 0.97 0.22 25.46
CA GLN A 2 -0.17 0.49 24.57
C GLN A 2 -0.08 -0.40 23.33
N SER A 3 -1.16 -0.53 22.57
CA SER A 3 -1.16 -1.26 21.30
C SER A 3 -1.11 -0.30 20.11
N LEU A 4 -0.43 -0.69 19.03
CA LEU A 4 -0.46 -0.05 17.72
C LEU A 4 -1.13 -0.99 16.73
N LEU A 5 -2.06 -0.47 15.94
CA LEU A 5 -2.71 -1.22 14.86
C LEU A 5 -2.10 -0.77 13.52
N THR A 6 -1.80 -1.72 12.64
CA THR A 6 -1.39 -1.44 11.25
C THR A 6 -2.43 -2.01 10.30
N ILE A 7 -2.83 -1.26 9.28
CA ILE A 7 -3.83 -1.67 8.29
C ILE A 7 -3.29 -1.51 6.88
N ASN A 8 -3.61 -2.48 6.03
CA ASN A 8 -3.31 -2.48 4.61
C ASN A 8 -4.52 -3.00 3.82
N GLY A 9 -5.18 -2.10 3.09
CA GLY A 9 -6.24 -2.45 2.14
C GLY A 9 -5.67 -2.90 0.79
N GLY A 10 -6.20 -4.01 0.26
CA GLY A 10 -6.02 -4.46 -1.11
C GLY A 10 -7.35 -4.40 -1.87
N SER A 11 -7.41 -4.95 -3.09
CA SER A 11 -8.63 -4.86 -3.92
C SER A 11 -9.87 -5.52 -3.31
N SER A 12 -9.71 -6.62 -2.57
CA SER A 12 -10.80 -7.39 -1.95
C SER A 12 -10.44 -7.93 -0.55
N SER A 13 -9.45 -7.31 0.10
CA SER A 13 -8.95 -7.78 1.39
C SER A 13 -8.42 -6.64 2.24
N LEU A 14 -8.47 -6.80 3.56
CA LEU A 14 -7.87 -5.89 4.53
C LEU A 14 -6.93 -6.70 5.42
N LYS A 15 -5.62 -6.46 5.34
CA LYS A 15 -4.63 -7.08 6.24
C LYS A 15 -4.40 -6.17 7.44
N PHE A 16 -4.22 -6.78 8.61
CA PHE A 16 -3.94 -6.04 9.83
C PHE A 16 -2.95 -6.75 10.75
N ALA A 17 -2.34 -5.99 11.64
CA ALA A 17 -1.56 -6.50 12.75
C ALA A 17 -1.61 -5.55 13.95
N VAL A 18 -1.59 -6.12 15.15
CA VAL A 18 -1.55 -5.39 16.41
C VAL A 18 -0.22 -5.65 17.10
N PHE A 19 0.45 -4.58 17.48
CA PHE A 19 1.75 -4.61 18.15
C PHE A 19 1.65 -3.99 19.53
N SER A 20 2.21 -4.64 20.55
CA SER A 20 2.38 -4.01 21.86
C SER A 20 3.66 -3.18 21.89
N THR A 21 3.56 -1.97 22.45
CA THR A 21 4.68 -1.06 22.67
C THR A 21 5.41 -1.38 23.98
N GLY A 22 6.74 -1.35 23.94
CA GLY A 22 7.65 -1.64 25.05
C GLY A 22 9.08 -1.26 24.67
N ALA A 23 10.08 -1.97 25.18
CA ALA A 23 11.47 -1.81 24.72
C ALA A 23 11.62 -2.13 23.21
N ASP A 24 10.88 -3.15 22.76
CA ASP A 24 10.74 -3.51 21.34
C ASP A 24 9.26 -3.61 20.96
N LEU A 25 8.95 -3.40 19.69
CA LEU A 25 7.64 -3.71 19.13
C LEU A 25 7.43 -5.21 19.07
N ARG A 26 6.36 -5.71 19.69
CA ARG A 26 6.02 -7.15 19.67
C ARG A 26 4.66 -7.36 19.03
N ARG A 27 4.61 -8.11 17.93
CA ARG A 27 3.37 -8.51 17.27
C ARG A 27 2.56 -9.41 18.21
N ARG A 28 1.32 -9.03 18.49
CA ARG A 28 0.38 -9.76 19.37
C ARG A 28 -0.60 -10.58 18.54
N ILE A 29 -1.16 -9.95 17.53
CA ILE A 29 -2.12 -10.53 16.60
C ILE A 29 -1.76 -10.08 15.20
N ALA A 30 -1.93 -10.95 14.20
CA ALA A 30 -2.06 -10.52 12.81
C ALA A 30 -3.18 -11.29 12.15
N GLY A 31 -3.78 -10.67 11.14
CA GLY A 31 -4.88 -11.28 10.44
C GLY A 31 -5.21 -10.57 9.15
N ARG A 32 -6.32 -11.01 8.59
CA ARG A 32 -6.88 -10.47 7.36
C ARG A 32 -8.39 -10.63 7.37
N ILE A 33 -9.05 -9.71 6.70
CA ILE A 33 -10.41 -9.89 6.19
C ILE A 33 -10.28 -10.16 4.70
N GLU A 34 -10.88 -11.24 4.23
CA GLU A 34 -10.87 -11.61 2.82
C GLU A 34 -12.29 -11.59 2.25
N ARG A 35 -12.39 -11.47 0.93
CA ARG A 35 -13.65 -11.49 0.18
C ARG A 35 -14.59 -10.36 0.56
N ILE A 36 -14.02 -9.17 0.79
CA ILE A 36 -14.79 -7.95 1.02
C ILE A 36 -15.71 -7.71 -0.18
N GLY A 37 -16.98 -7.38 0.10
CA GLY A 37 -18.06 -7.28 -0.89
C GLY A 37 -18.88 -8.56 -1.06
N ALA A 38 -18.44 -9.69 -0.52
CA ALA A 38 -19.18 -10.95 -0.52
C ALA A 38 -19.93 -11.18 0.80
N SER A 39 -21.02 -11.95 0.75
CA SER A 39 -21.81 -12.33 1.93
C SER A 39 -21.03 -13.18 2.94
N ASP A 40 -20.03 -13.91 2.47
CA ASP A 40 -19.16 -14.81 3.21
C ASP A 40 -17.73 -14.26 3.34
N ALA A 41 -17.62 -12.94 3.53
CA ALA A 41 -16.39 -12.30 3.95
C ALA A 41 -15.96 -12.82 5.33
N THR A 42 -14.69 -13.21 5.46
CA THR A 42 -14.16 -13.89 6.65
C THR A 42 -13.01 -13.10 7.26
N LEU A 43 -13.07 -12.91 8.58
CA LEU A 43 -11.94 -12.45 9.39
C LEU A 43 -11.18 -13.67 9.90
N VAL A 44 -9.90 -13.76 9.55
CA VAL A 44 -8.98 -14.79 10.04
C VAL A 44 -7.82 -14.11 10.76
N ALA A 45 -7.51 -14.56 11.98
CA ALA A 45 -6.43 -14.00 12.78
C ALA A 45 -5.60 -15.09 13.46
N THR A 46 -4.32 -14.82 13.68
CA THR A 46 -3.40 -15.64 14.44
C THR A 46 -2.71 -14.86 15.55
N ASP A 47 -2.35 -15.55 16.63
CA ASP A 47 -1.56 -14.99 17.73
C ASP A 47 -0.07 -14.80 17.33
N ALA A 48 0.73 -14.32 18.28
CA ALA A 48 2.17 -14.13 18.11
C ALA A 48 2.94 -15.42 17.76
N LYS A 49 2.42 -16.59 18.16
CA LYS A 49 3.00 -17.92 17.92
C LYS A 49 2.46 -18.56 16.64
N GLY A 50 1.52 -17.92 15.94
CA GLY A 50 0.88 -18.43 14.73
C GLY A 50 -0.31 -19.35 14.99
N HIS A 51 -0.76 -19.50 16.24
CA HIS A 51 -1.97 -20.27 16.54
C HIS A 51 -3.22 -19.49 16.09
N PRO A 52 -4.28 -20.17 15.63
CA PRO A 52 -5.54 -19.53 15.30
C PRO A 52 -6.09 -18.74 16.49
N ALA A 53 -6.36 -17.45 16.28
CA ALA A 53 -6.99 -16.56 17.25
C ALA A 53 -8.44 -16.24 16.86
N ALA A 54 -8.77 -16.24 15.56
CA ALA A 54 -10.14 -16.10 15.08
C ALA A 54 -10.31 -16.69 13.68
N SER A 55 -11.52 -17.16 13.40
CA SER A 55 -12.04 -17.47 12.07
C SER A 55 -13.55 -17.20 12.11
N LEU A 56 -13.95 -16.01 11.68
CA LEU A 56 -15.31 -15.51 11.81
C LEU A 56 -15.85 -15.08 10.45
N GLU A 57 -17.03 -15.56 10.08
CA GLU A 57 -17.81 -14.94 9.02
C GLU A 57 -18.34 -13.61 9.54
N ILE A 58 -17.91 -12.52 8.92
CA ILE A 58 -18.28 -11.18 9.35
C ILE A 58 -19.25 -10.51 8.40
N GLY A 59 -19.28 -10.87 7.11
CA GLY A 59 -20.16 -10.26 6.11
C GLY A 59 -19.91 -8.74 5.99
N THR A 60 -19.19 -8.32 4.96
CA THR A 60 -18.78 -6.91 4.81
C THR A 60 -19.03 -6.45 3.38
N ALA A 61 -19.82 -5.39 3.20
CA ALA A 61 -20.15 -4.86 1.87
C ALA A 61 -18.96 -4.15 1.20
N ASP A 62 -18.07 -3.54 1.99
CA ASP A 62 -16.94 -2.76 1.49
C ASP A 62 -15.83 -2.66 2.56
N HIS A 63 -14.74 -1.97 2.21
CA HIS A 63 -13.58 -1.77 3.07
C HIS A 63 -13.88 -0.92 4.31
N ALA A 64 -14.85 -0.01 4.23
CA ALA A 64 -15.26 0.82 5.35
C ALA A 64 -15.92 -0.05 6.43
N HIS A 65 -16.91 -0.86 6.03
CA HIS A 65 -17.53 -1.85 6.92
C HIS A 65 -16.52 -2.88 7.41
N ALA A 66 -15.58 -3.34 6.57
CA ALA A 66 -14.55 -4.28 7.02
C ALA A 66 -13.65 -3.67 8.12
N ALA A 67 -13.26 -2.41 8.01
CA ALA A 67 -12.49 -1.72 9.05
C ALA A 67 -13.32 -1.51 10.33
N GLU A 68 -14.61 -1.24 10.22
CA GLU A 68 -15.52 -1.11 11.36
C GLU A 68 -15.63 -2.45 12.12
N ARG A 69 -15.90 -3.55 11.41
CA ARG A 69 -15.99 -4.90 12.00
C ARG A 69 -14.65 -5.34 12.60
N LEU A 70 -13.54 -4.96 11.99
CA LEU A 70 -12.21 -5.17 12.57
C LEU A 70 -12.06 -4.43 13.90
N ALA A 71 -12.44 -3.16 13.97
CA ALA A 71 -12.30 -2.35 15.18
C ALA A 71 -13.20 -2.86 16.32
N GLU A 72 -14.43 -3.25 16.01
CA GLU A 72 -15.34 -3.93 16.95
C GLU A 72 -14.73 -5.22 17.49
N TRP A 73 -14.25 -6.09 16.60
CA TRP A 73 -13.63 -7.35 17.00
C TRP A 73 -12.40 -7.13 17.86
N LEU A 74 -11.52 -6.21 17.49
CA LEU A 74 -10.32 -5.86 18.27
C LEU A 74 -10.68 -5.34 19.68
N SER A 75 -11.74 -4.56 19.80
CA SER A 75 -12.21 -4.01 21.09
C SER A 75 -12.78 -5.07 22.04
N THR A 76 -13.09 -6.27 21.54
CA THR A 76 -13.57 -7.41 22.35
C THR A 76 -12.47 -8.37 22.78
N GLN A 77 -11.22 -8.18 22.33
CA GLN A 77 -10.12 -9.10 22.64
C GLN A 77 -9.55 -8.82 24.05
N PRO A 78 -9.68 -9.75 25.02
CA PRO A 78 -9.32 -9.49 26.42
C PRO A 78 -7.80 -9.31 26.64
N ASP A 79 -6.98 -9.93 25.78
CA ASP A 79 -5.51 -9.91 25.88
C ASP A 79 -4.85 -8.75 25.13
N LEU A 80 -5.64 -7.87 24.50
CA LEU A 80 -5.15 -6.68 23.83
C LEU A 80 -5.22 -5.46 24.76
N LEU A 81 -4.10 -4.75 24.86
CA LEU A 81 -4.10 -3.41 25.43
C LEU A 81 -4.86 -2.45 24.49
N PRO A 82 -5.40 -1.34 25.00
CA PRO A 82 -6.07 -0.34 24.18
C PRO A 82 -5.21 0.10 22.99
N ILE A 83 -5.83 0.20 21.82
CA ILE A 83 -5.19 0.74 20.62
C ILE A 83 -4.94 2.24 20.85
N ALA A 84 -3.68 2.64 20.82
CA ALA A 84 -3.28 4.03 21.03
C ALA A 84 -3.01 4.79 19.73
N ALA A 85 -2.74 4.09 18.63
CA ALA A 85 -2.64 4.68 17.30
C ALA A 85 -2.82 3.64 16.19
N VAL A 86 -3.15 4.13 14.98
CA VAL A 86 -3.25 3.31 13.76
C VAL A 86 -2.29 3.81 12.69
N GLY A 87 -1.58 2.90 12.04
CA GLY A 87 -0.82 3.17 10.82
C GLY A 87 -1.54 2.60 9.59
N HIS A 88 -1.82 3.45 8.61
CA HIS A 88 -2.48 3.10 7.35
C HIS A 88 -1.45 3.07 6.24
N ARG A 89 -1.31 1.94 5.54
CA ARG A 89 -0.63 1.96 4.25
C ARG A 89 -1.49 2.76 3.26
N ILE A 90 -0.85 3.71 2.59
CA ILE A 90 -1.42 4.47 1.48
C ILE A 90 -0.61 4.17 0.23
N VAL A 91 -1.22 3.57 -0.79
CA VAL A 91 -0.53 3.22 -2.04
C VAL A 91 -0.03 4.49 -2.73
N HIS A 92 -0.93 5.45 -2.95
CA HIS A 92 -0.63 6.63 -3.76
C HIS A 92 -0.91 7.94 -3.01
N GLY A 93 0.14 8.58 -2.47
CA GLY A 93 0.05 9.90 -1.82
C GLY A 93 -0.11 11.08 -2.78
N GLY A 94 -0.02 10.84 -4.09
CA GLY A 94 0.01 11.91 -5.07
C GLY A 94 1.40 12.56 -5.18
N ILE A 95 1.43 13.74 -5.79
CA ILE A 95 2.67 14.43 -6.16
C ILE A 95 3.29 15.20 -4.98
N ARG A 96 2.45 15.65 -4.04
CA ARG A 96 2.84 16.54 -2.93
C ARG A 96 3.17 15.80 -1.64
N LEU A 97 2.51 14.67 -1.38
CA LEU A 97 2.69 13.91 -0.15
C LEU A 97 3.89 12.97 -0.28
N THR A 98 5.04 13.39 0.25
CA THR A 98 6.32 12.68 0.09
C THR A 98 6.88 12.11 1.39
N THR A 99 6.17 12.27 2.50
CA THR A 99 6.60 11.79 3.83
C THR A 99 5.43 11.20 4.59
N HIS A 100 5.68 10.13 5.35
CA HIS A 100 4.71 9.63 6.32
C HIS A 100 4.34 10.73 7.32
N GLN A 101 3.05 10.87 7.62
CA GLN A 101 2.59 11.95 8.48
C GLN A 101 1.28 11.61 9.17
N ARG A 102 0.98 12.34 10.23
CA ARG A 102 -0.27 12.21 10.96
C ARG A 102 -1.45 12.57 10.06
N VAL A 103 -2.51 11.78 10.12
CA VAL A 103 -3.77 12.09 9.49
C VAL A 103 -4.36 13.35 10.13
N THR A 104 -4.70 14.31 9.27
CA THR A 104 -5.37 15.56 9.61
C THR A 104 -6.50 15.79 8.60
N PRO A 105 -7.46 16.67 8.89
CA PRO A 105 -8.46 17.07 7.90
C PRO A 105 -7.84 17.57 6.59
N ALA A 106 -6.77 18.36 6.67
CA ALA A 106 -6.04 18.86 5.51
C ALA A 106 -5.39 17.72 4.70
N LEU A 107 -4.86 16.69 5.38
CA LEU A 107 -4.34 15.50 4.69
C LEU A 107 -5.45 14.75 3.96
N LEU A 108 -6.62 14.57 4.58
CA LEU A 108 -7.74 13.88 3.95
C LEU A 108 -8.23 14.64 2.72
N GLU A 109 -8.34 15.96 2.78
CA GLU A 109 -8.68 16.77 1.59
C GLU A 109 -7.66 16.60 0.46
N GLU A 110 -6.36 16.60 0.78
CA GLU A 110 -5.31 16.34 -0.20
C GLU A 110 -5.44 14.94 -0.82
N LEU A 111 -5.70 13.90 -0.03
CA LEU A 111 -5.94 12.55 -0.56
C LEU A 111 -7.19 12.49 -1.43
N ARG A 112 -8.28 13.17 -1.04
CA ARG A 112 -9.50 13.26 -1.85
C ARG A 112 -9.25 13.93 -3.20
N ALA A 113 -8.44 14.98 -3.23
CA ALA A 113 -8.05 15.66 -4.46
C ALA A 113 -7.20 14.78 -5.40
N ASN A 114 -6.50 13.77 -4.86
CA ASN A 114 -5.67 12.83 -5.61
C ASN A 114 -6.39 11.52 -6.00
N ARG A 115 -7.71 11.39 -5.74
CA ARG A 115 -8.48 10.16 -6.01
C ARG A 115 -8.35 9.61 -7.43
N SER A 116 -8.25 10.49 -8.43
CA SER A 116 -8.11 10.07 -9.83
C SER A 116 -6.79 9.40 -10.15
N LEU A 117 -5.79 9.46 -9.26
CA LEU A 117 -4.49 8.82 -9.45
C LEU A 117 -4.50 7.33 -9.05
N ASP A 118 -5.45 6.92 -8.22
CA ASP A 118 -5.61 5.54 -7.77
C ASP A 118 -7.06 5.28 -7.38
N LEU A 119 -7.90 5.06 -8.40
CA LEU A 119 -9.33 4.81 -8.21
C LEU A 119 -9.60 3.50 -7.46
N ALA A 120 -8.68 2.54 -7.53
CA ALA A 120 -8.84 1.21 -6.95
C ALA A 120 -8.61 1.21 -5.43
N HIS A 121 -7.59 1.92 -4.93
CA HIS A 121 -7.21 1.83 -3.52
C HIS A 121 -7.55 3.09 -2.72
N LEU A 122 -7.24 4.28 -3.24
CA LEU A 122 -7.26 5.52 -2.43
C LEU A 122 -8.65 5.85 -1.84
N PRO A 123 -9.78 5.68 -2.55
CA PRO A 123 -11.10 5.85 -1.93
C PRO A 123 -11.34 4.91 -0.73
N GLN A 124 -10.88 3.68 -0.84
CA GLN A 124 -11.04 2.66 0.21
C GLN A 124 -10.14 2.97 1.41
N GLU A 125 -8.91 3.40 1.16
CA GLU A 125 -7.95 3.85 2.19
C GLU A 125 -8.48 5.04 3.00
N ILE A 126 -9.05 6.04 2.32
CA ILE A 126 -9.71 7.19 2.96
C ILE A 126 -10.90 6.73 3.82
N ALA A 127 -11.76 5.86 3.28
CA ALA A 127 -12.94 5.39 3.99
C ALA A 127 -12.59 4.62 5.27
N MET A 128 -11.54 3.78 5.25
CA MET A 128 -11.04 3.10 6.44
C MET A 128 -10.57 4.09 7.51
N ILE A 129 -9.83 5.14 7.13
CA ILE A 129 -9.38 6.19 8.07
C ILE A 129 -10.57 6.87 8.75
N GLU A 130 -11.58 7.25 7.96
CA GLU A 130 -12.78 7.94 8.45
C GLU A 130 -13.62 7.07 9.40
N VAL A 131 -13.74 5.78 9.10
CA VAL A 131 -14.41 4.81 9.97
C VAL A 131 -13.71 4.68 11.31
N LEU A 132 -12.38 4.53 11.31
CA LEU A 132 -11.63 4.37 12.55
C LEU A 132 -11.59 5.65 13.38
N GLU A 133 -11.65 6.83 12.75
CA GLU A 133 -11.83 8.09 13.47
C GLU A 133 -13.17 8.14 14.19
N ARG A 134 -14.25 7.64 13.56
CA ARG A 134 -15.56 7.55 14.20
C ARG A 134 -15.58 6.53 15.35
N HIS A 135 -14.90 5.39 15.17
CA HIS A 135 -14.86 4.32 16.16
C HIS A 135 -13.99 4.67 17.39
N TRP A 136 -12.84 5.31 17.17
CA TRP A 136 -11.95 5.79 18.23
C TRP A 136 -11.66 7.30 18.07
N PRO A 137 -12.61 8.18 18.46
CA PRO A 137 -12.47 9.63 18.27
C PRO A 137 -11.21 10.22 18.90
N GLY A 138 -10.45 11.00 18.13
CA GLY A 138 -9.24 11.67 18.59
C GLY A 138 -8.00 10.78 18.72
N MET A 139 -8.12 9.47 18.44
CA MET A 139 -6.99 8.56 18.40
C MET A 139 -6.05 8.94 17.24
N PRO A 140 -4.73 9.07 17.48
CA PRO A 140 -3.77 9.34 16.41
C PRO A 140 -3.81 8.28 15.29
N GLN A 141 -3.99 8.73 14.06
CA GLN A 141 -3.86 7.92 12.85
C GLN A 141 -2.69 8.45 12.01
N MET A 142 -1.92 7.55 11.38
CA MET A 142 -0.75 7.87 10.57
C MET A 142 -0.94 7.35 9.14
N ALA A 143 -0.69 8.20 8.15
CA ALA A 143 -0.65 7.81 6.75
C ALA A 143 0.79 7.45 6.35
N CYS A 144 0.98 6.21 5.90
CA CYS A 144 2.27 5.63 5.54
C CYS A 144 2.30 5.36 4.02
N PHE A 145 2.87 6.30 3.25
CA PHE A 145 2.90 6.23 1.78
C PHE A 145 3.94 5.26 1.21
N ASP A 146 3.52 4.40 0.28
CA ASP A 146 4.43 3.55 -0.49
C ASP A 146 5.40 4.34 -1.39
N THR A 147 5.07 5.59 -1.71
CA THR A 147 5.92 6.48 -2.53
C THR A 147 7.01 7.19 -1.73
N ALA A 148 6.93 7.22 -0.39
CA ALA A 148 7.79 8.07 0.43
C ALA A 148 9.29 7.71 0.33
N PHE A 149 9.62 6.42 0.32
CA PHE A 149 10.99 5.93 0.17
C PHE A 149 11.67 6.42 -1.12
N HIS A 150 10.88 6.64 -2.17
CA HIS A 150 11.35 7.04 -3.50
C HIS A 150 11.39 8.56 -3.70
N ARG A 151 11.13 9.36 -2.65
CA ARG A 151 11.16 10.83 -2.73
C ARG A 151 12.51 11.41 -3.18
N ASP A 152 13.59 10.68 -2.95
CA ASP A 152 14.96 11.07 -3.26
C ASP A 152 15.41 10.64 -4.68
N LEU A 153 14.51 10.08 -5.50
CA LEU A 153 14.82 9.75 -6.89
C LEU A 153 15.42 10.97 -7.61
N PRO A 154 16.59 10.86 -8.25
CA PRO A 154 17.17 11.97 -9.00
C PRO A 154 16.27 12.31 -10.19
N ARG A 155 16.33 13.57 -10.65
CA ARG A 155 15.46 14.07 -11.73
C ARG A 155 15.44 13.16 -12.96
N VAL A 156 16.61 12.65 -13.38
CA VAL A 156 16.72 11.74 -14.52
C VAL A 156 15.87 10.46 -14.37
N SER A 157 15.78 9.90 -13.16
CA SER A 157 14.97 8.72 -12.86
C SER A 157 13.48 9.05 -12.70
N GLN A 158 13.13 10.32 -12.48
CA GLN A 158 11.73 10.76 -12.42
C GLN A 158 11.12 11.00 -13.82
N LEU A 159 11.95 11.34 -14.81
CA LEU A 159 11.48 11.75 -16.13
C LEU A 159 10.87 10.57 -16.90
N LEU A 160 9.70 10.82 -17.49
CA LEU A 160 9.10 9.95 -18.49
C LEU A 160 9.41 10.53 -19.89
N PRO A 161 9.64 9.70 -20.92
CA PRO A 161 9.95 10.16 -22.27
C PRO A 161 8.69 10.67 -23.01
N ILE A 162 8.00 11.65 -22.42
CA ILE A 162 6.75 12.26 -22.89
C ILE A 162 6.89 13.79 -22.94
N PRO A 163 5.95 14.54 -23.56
CA PRO A 163 6.02 15.99 -23.59
C PRO A 163 6.14 16.62 -22.20
N ARG A 164 6.96 17.67 -22.10
CA ARG A 164 7.31 18.33 -20.83
C ARG A 164 6.10 18.88 -20.08
N THR A 165 5.05 19.29 -20.79
CA THR A 165 3.79 19.77 -20.21
C THR A 165 3.18 18.79 -19.22
N TYR A 166 3.28 17.48 -19.47
CA TYR A 166 2.80 16.45 -18.53
C TYR A 166 3.68 16.34 -17.29
N ILE A 167 4.99 16.49 -17.46
CA ILE A 167 5.94 16.50 -16.34
C ILE A 167 5.74 17.73 -15.46
N ASP A 168 5.46 18.89 -16.07
CA ASP A 168 5.16 20.15 -15.38
C ASP A 168 3.81 20.06 -14.65
N ALA A 169 2.86 19.27 -15.18
CA ALA A 169 1.64 18.87 -14.48
C ALA A 169 1.86 17.79 -13.40
N GLY A 170 3.11 17.31 -13.24
CA GLY A 170 3.53 16.38 -12.19
C GLY A 170 3.49 14.90 -12.56
N ILE A 171 3.20 14.54 -13.82
CA ILE A 171 3.29 13.16 -14.30
C ILE A 171 4.76 12.75 -14.40
N ARG A 172 5.18 11.85 -13.51
CA ARG A 172 6.57 11.40 -13.37
C ARG A 172 6.64 10.03 -12.72
N ARG A 173 7.80 9.37 -12.75
CA ARG A 173 8.02 8.16 -11.94
C ARG A 173 7.92 8.51 -10.45
N LEU A 174 7.13 7.73 -9.71
CA LEU A 174 6.95 7.86 -8.26
C LEU A 174 7.56 6.67 -7.53
N GLY A 175 7.35 5.45 -8.03
CA GLY A 175 7.75 4.22 -7.34
C GLY A 175 6.83 3.86 -6.17
N PHE A 176 6.76 2.57 -5.85
CA PHE A 176 5.90 2.03 -4.78
C PHE A 176 6.61 0.90 -4.04
N HIS A 177 5.92 0.27 -3.08
CA HIS A 177 6.50 -0.65 -2.10
C HIS A 177 7.57 -0.01 -1.20
N GLY A 178 7.56 1.32 -1.04
CA GLY A 178 8.53 2.05 -0.23
C GLY A 178 8.59 1.59 1.22
N LEU A 179 7.44 1.28 1.85
CA LEU A 179 7.41 0.73 3.21
C LEU A 179 8.17 -0.60 3.31
N SER A 180 8.08 -1.45 2.28
CA SER A 180 8.85 -2.69 2.24
C SER A 180 10.34 -2.43 2.07
N TYR A 181 10.72 -1.45 1.24
CA TYR A 181 12.13 -1.13 1.04
C TYR A 181 12.77 -0.48 2.26
N GLU A 182 12.04 0.37 2.98
CA GLU A 182 12.47 0.92 4.26
C GLU A 182 12.75 -0.19 5.28
N TYR A 183 11.83 -1.15 5.39
CA TYR A 183 12.02 -2.33 6.25
C TYR A 183 13.23 -3.17 5.82
N LEU A 184 13.33 -3.52 4.53
CA LEU A 184 14.44 -4.32 4.00
C LEU A 184 15.80 -3.64 4.20
N LEU A 185 15.87 -2.32 4.01
CA LEU A 185 17.09 -1.56 4.24
C LEU A 185 17.46 -1.52 5.74
N GLY A 186 16.47 -1.38 6.63
CA GLY A 186 16.67 -1.47 8.08
C GLY A 186 17.22 -2.85 8.50
N GLU A 187 16.63 -3.93 7.99
CA GLU A 187 17.13 -5.28 8.25
C GLU A 187 18.52 -5.50 7.66
N LEU A 188 18.80 -4.98 6.46
CA LEU A 188 20.11 -5.07 5.84
C LEU A 188 21.18 -4.38 6.69
N ARG A 189 20.89 -3.20 7.27
CA ARG A 189 21.78 -2.54 8.23
C ARG A 189 22.06 -3.40 9.45
N ARG A 190 21.02 -4.08 9.97
CA ARG A 190 21.15 -4.96 11.13
C ARG A 190 22.04 -6.18 10.87
N VAL A 191 21.95 -6.79 9.69
CA VAL A 191 22.67 -8.03 9.37
C VAL A 191 24.01 -7.83 8.68
N ALA A 192 24.20 -6.70 7.97
CA ALA A 192 25.36 -6.46 7.12
C ALA A 192 26.04 -5.10 7.34
N GLY A 193 25.58 -4.30 8.31
CA GLY A 193 26.20 -3.02 8.69
C GLY A 193 26.35 -2.05 7.51
N ASP A 194 27.57 -1.55 7.32
CA ASP A 194 27.93 -0.52 6.33
C ASP A 194 27.60 -0.91 4.87
N ALA A 195 27.47 -2.21 4.56
CA ALA A 195 27.09 -2.67 3.23
C ALA A 195 25.72 -2.11 2.79
N ALA A 196 24.82 -1.85 3.75
CA ALA A 196 23.51 -1.26 3.49
C ALA A 196 23.59 0.19 2.96
N ASP A 197 24.65 0.92 3.29
CA ASP A 197 24.86 2.30 2.83
C ASP A 197 25.71 2.37 1.54
N GLY A 198 26.03 1.22 0.95
CA GLY A 198 26.70 1.07 -0.34
C GLY A 198 25.76 1.24 -1.53
N ARG A 199 25.97 0.41 -2.56
CA ARG A 199 25.08 0.27 -3.73
C ARG A 199 24.31 -1.04 -3.58
N VAL A 200 23.00 -0.93 -3.38
CA VAL A 200 22.13 -2.07 -3.09
C VAL A 200 21.03 -2.14 -4.13
N ILE A 201 20.71 -3.34 -4.58
CA ILE A 201 19.48 -3.61 -5.33
C ILE A 201 18.56 -4.39 -4.41
N LEU A 202 17.38 -3.83 -4.13
CA LEU A 202 16.35 -4.48 -3.33
C LEU A 202 15.29 -5.05 -4.27
N ALA A 203 14.91 -6.32 -4.06
CA ALA A 203 13.84 -6.97 -4.79
C ALA A 203 12.68 -7.29 -3.86
N HIS A 204 11.53 -6.66 -4.09
CA HIS A 204 10.28 -7.03 -3.45
C HIS A 204 9.51 -7.92 -4.43
N LEU A 205 9.48 -9.22 -4.19
CA LEU A 205 8.89 -10.20 -5.10
C LEU A 205 7.69 -10.88 -4.43
N GLY A 206 6.50 -10.39 -4.74
CA GLY A 206 5.23 -10.96 -4.31
C GLY A 206 4.19 -10.91 -5.44
N SER A 207 2.89 -10.89 -5.08
CA SER A 207 1.81 -10.69 -6.06
C SER A 207 1.96 -9.34 -6.79
N GLY A 208 2.37 -8.30 -6.07
CA GLY A 208 3.03 -7.13 -6.68
C GLY A 208 4.53 -7.29 -6.58
N ALA A 209 5.24 -6.92 -7.64
CA ALA A 209 6.68 -7.09 -7.70
C ALA A 209 7.38 -5.81 -8.17
N SER A 210 8.49 -5.46 -7.54
CA SER A 210 9.30 -4.31 -7.94
C SER A 210 10.76 -4.46 -7.53
N LEU A 211 11.62 -3.71 -8.22
CA LEU A 211 13.04 -3.56 -7.90
C LEU A 211 13.34 -2.11 -7.56
N ALA A 212 14.24 -1.88 -6.60
CA ALA A 212 14.74 -0.55 -6.29
C ALA A 212 16.28 -0.56 -6.24
N ALA A 213 16.89 0.39 -6.95
CA ALA A 213 18.30 0.70 -6.80
C ALA A 213 18.46 1.72 -5.68
N VAL A 214 19.34 1.43 -4.74
CA VAL A 214 19.59 2.22 -3.53
C VAL A 214 21.06 2.57 -3.45
N ARG A 215 21.37 3.82 -3.14
CA ARG A 215 22.74 4.30 -2.89
C ARG A 215 22.77 5.17 -1.64
N HIS A 216 23.64 4.86 -0.68
CA HIS A 216 23.71 5.60 0.60
C HIS A 216 22.37 5.64 1.32
N GLY A 217 21.67 4.50 1.32
CA GLY A 217 20.36 4.35 1.94
C GLY A 217 19.21 5.10 1.27
N LYS A 218 19.43 5.70 0.09
CA LYS A 218 18.43 6.46 -0.66
C LYS A 218 18.09 5.78 -1.98
N SER A 219 16.81 5.74 -2.33
CA SER A 219 16.40 5.25 -3.65
C SER A 219 16.93 6.18 -4.75
N VAL A 220 17.62 5.58 -5.73
CA VAL A 220 18.15 6.28 -6.92
C VAL A 220 17.49 5.81 -8.21
N ASP A 221 16.87 4.64 -8.20
CA ASP A 221 15.96 4.19 -9.25
C ASP A 221 14.95 3.15 -8.71
N THR A 222 13.88 2.93 -9.45
CA THR A 222 12.84 1.94 -9.15
C THR A 222 12.13 1.48 -10.41
N SER A 223 11.70 0.22 -10.43
CA SER A 223 11.03 -0.36 -11.60
C SER A 223 9.61 0.17 -11.77
N MET A 224 8.89 0.43 -10.68
CA MET A 224 7.51 0.93 -10.80
C MET A 224 7.47 2.39 -11.22
N GLY A 225 6.48 2.72 -12.06
CA GLY A 225 6.40 4.00 -12.75
C GLY A 225 5.60 5.07 -12.00
N PHE A 226 4.70 5.72 -12.75
CA PHE A 226 3.71 6.65 -12.21
C PHE A 226 2.64 5.91 -11.39
N THR A 227 2.30 4.68 -11.78
CA THR A 227 1.40 3.77 -11.04
C THR A 227 2.13 2.45 -10.73
N PRO A 228 1.58 1.60 -9.83
CA PRO A 228 2.12 0.27 -9.55
C PRO A 228 1.95 -0.74 -10.70
N LEU A 229 1.44 -0.32 -11.86
CA LEU A 229 1.27 -1.16 -13.05
C LEU A 229 2.59 -1.35 -13.81
N GLY A 230 3.40 -0.30 -13.91
CA GLY A 230 4.67 -0.32 -14.63
C GLY A 230 5.77 -1.11 -13.90
N GLY A 231 6.82 -1.48 -14.63
CA GLY A 231 7.99 -2.19 -14.12
C GLY A 231 8.03 -3.65 -14.56
N ILE A 232 8.34 -4.55 -13.64
CA ILE A 232 8.49 -5.99 -13.93
C ILE A 232 7.15 -6.72 -13.96
N VAL A 233 7.13 -7.89 -14.61
CA VAL A 233 5.98 -8.81 -14.61
C VAL A 233 5.58 -9.18 -13.19
N MET A 234 4.26 -9.20 -12.92
CA MET A 234 3.70 -9.56 -11.61
C MET A 234 2.63 -10.65 -11.76
N SER A 235 1.87 -10.94 -10.70
CA SER A 235 0.86 -12.02 -10.74
C SER A 235 -0.20 -11.79 -11.83
N THR A 236 -0.88 -10.64 -11.78
CA THR A 236 -1.98 -10.27 -12.70
C THR A 236 -1.71 -8.97 -13.46
N ARG A 237 -0.60 -8.30 -13.14
CA ARG A 237 -0.17 -7.05 -13.77
C ARG A 237 0.87 -7.32 -14.84
N SER A 238 0.72 -6.67 -15.98
CA SER A 238 1.64 -6.81 -17.12
C SER A 238 3.07 -6.42 -16.78
N GLY A 239 3.26 -5.36 -15.99
CA GLY A 239 4.52 -4.63 -16.00
C GLY A 239 4.62 -3.76 -17.26
N ASP A 240 5.85 -3.46 -17.65
CA ASP A 240 6.15 -2.66 -18.83
C ASP A 240 5.75 -3.38 -20.12
N LEU A 241 5.05 -2.65 -21.00
CA LEU A 241 4.66 -3.07 -22.34
C LEU A 241 5.03 -1.98 -23.35
N ASP A 242 5.12 -2.37 -24.63
CA ASP A 242 5.14 -1.41 -25.72
C ASP A 242 3.82 -0.62 -25.74
N PRO A 243 3.84 0.73 -25.65
CA PRO A 243 2.65 1.55 -25.79
C PRO A 243 1.84 1.27 -27.08
N GLY A 244 2.51 0.88 -28.16
CA GLY A 244 1.88 0.47 -29.42
C GLY A 244 0.93 -0.72 -29.25
N VAL A 245 1.32 -1.73 -28.46
CA VAL A 245 0.48 -2.90 -28.15
C VAL A 245 -0.77 -2.47 -27.40
N VAL A 246 -0.64 -1.61 -26.38
CA VAL A 246 -1.78 -1.10 -25.61
C VAL A 246 -2.76 -0.37 -26.53
N THR A 247 -2.26 0.51 -27.41
CA THR A 247 -3.13 1.25 -28.35
C THR A 247 -3.77 0.34 -29.41
N TYR A 248 -3.09 -0.71 -29.86
CA TYR A 248 -3.63 -1.67 -30.81
C TYR A 248 -4.80 -2.46 -30.21
N ILE A 249 -4.63 -2.98 -28.99
CA ILE A 249 -5.68 -3.73 -28.27
C ILE A 249 -6.88 -2.82 -28.04
N ALA A 250 -6.65 -1.60 -27.51
CA ALA A 250 -7.72 -0.64 -27.23
C ALA A 250 -8.58 -0.34 -28.47
N ARG A 251 -7.94 -0.16 -29.64
CA ARG A 251 -8.66 0.10 -30.90
C ARG A 251 -9.35 -1.13 -31.45
N THR A 252 -8.68 -2.28 -31.44
CA THR A 252 -9.18 -3.53 -32.03
C THR A 252 -10.38 -4.07 -31.25
N GLU A 253 -10.34 -3.97 -29.91
CA GLU A 253 -11.40 -4.44 -29.02
C GLU A 253 -12.35 -3.33 -28.57
N ASN A 254 -12.16 -2.10 -29.06
CA ASN A 254 -12.96 -0.92 -28.71
C ASN A 254 -13.08 -0.72 -27.18
N LEU A 255 -11.94 -0.84 -26.49
CA LEU A 255 -11.84 -0.67 -25.04
C LEU A 255 -11.62 0.80 -24.67
N ASP A 256 -12.29 1.24 -23.61
CA ASP A 256 -12.01 2.51 -22.96
C ASP A 256 -10.82 2.41 -21.99
N ALA A 257 -10.49 3.53 -21.32
CA ALA A 257 -9.36 3.59 -20.39
C ALA A 257 -9.52 2.63 -19.21
N ASP A 258 -10.73 2.52 -18.66
CA ASP A 258 -11.02 1.68 -17.50
C ASP A 258 -10.90 0.19 -17.86
N ALA A 259 -11.40 -0.20 -19.04
CA ALA A 259 -11.27 -1.57 -19.54
C ALA A 259 -9.81 -1.94 -19.83
N ILE A 260 -9.01 -1.00 -20.36
CA ILE A 260 -7.56 -1.21 -20.54
C ILE A 260 -6.85 -1.33 -19.20
N GLU A 261 -7.14 -0.46 -18.22
CA GLU A 261 -6.57 -0.57 -16.88
C GLU A 261 -6.93 -1.91 -16.23
N HIS A 262 -8.18 -2.36 -16.36
CA HIS A 262 -8.61 -3.66 -15.85
C HIS A 262 -7.88 -4.82 -16.53
N LEU A 263 -7.77 -4.82 -17.86
CA LEU A 263 -7.02 -5.81 -18.63
C LEU A 263 -5.57 -5.92 -18.14
N LEU A 264 -4.88 -4.78 -18.05
CA LEU A 264 -3.47 -4.72 -17.69
C LEU A 264 -3.21 -5.01 -16.21
N SER A 265 -4.18 -4.75 -15.32
CA SER A 265 -3.98 -4.91 -13.87
C SER A 265 -4.50 -6.22 -13.28
N GLN A 266 -5.53 -6.82 -13.88
CA GLN A 266 -6.21 -8.01 -13.35
C GLN A 266 -6.16 -9.23 -14.26
N ARG A 267 -5.86 -9.07 -15.56
CA ARG A 267 -5.93 -10.16 -16.55
C ARG A 267 -4.63 -10.38 -17.35
N SER A 268 -3.52 -9.83 -16.85
CA SER A 268 -2.20 -9.90 -17.49
C SER A 268 -1.19 -10.58 -16.56
N GLY A 269 0.11 -10.32 -16.74
CA GLY A 269 1.15 -10.86 -15.87
C GLY A 269 1.30 -12.36 -16.02
N LEU A 270 1.65 -13.05 -14.93
CA LEU A 270 1.79 -14.52 -14.91
C LEU A 270 0.45 -15.27 -15.11
N LEU A 271 -0.69 -14.59 -14.94
CA LEU A 271 -2.01 -15.17 -15.20
C LEU A 271 -2.33 -15.29 -16.68
N GLY A 272 -1.85 -14.35 -17.51
CA GLY A 272 -2.12 -14.29 -18.95
C GLY A 272 -1.36 -15.36 -19.72
#